data_AF-A0A6J5TP21-F1
#
_entry.id   AF-A0A6J5TP21-F1
#
_cell.length_a   1.000
_cell.length_b   1.000
_cell.length_c   1.000
_cell.angle_alpha   90.00
_cell.angle_beta   90.00
_cell.angle_gamma   90.00
#
_symmetry.space_group_name_H-M   'P 1'
#
loop_
_entity.id
_entity.type
_entity.pdbx_description
1 polymer ?
#
loop_
_entity_poly.entity_id
_entity_poly.type
_entity_poly.pdbx_seq_one_letter_code
_entity_poly.pdbx_strand_id
1 'polypeptide(L)'
;MKGCLVCVFVFLVASRAFFEEVGAAGECGKTPIRSAATSLSPCLSSARNVRAKVPPTCCTKVGALISTAPKCLCAVLLSPLAKQAGINPAIAITIPKRCKIRNRPAGKKCGRYVVP
;
A
#
# COMPACT_ATOMS: atom_id res chain seq x y z
N MET A 1 -18.75 13.77 39.02
CA MET A 1 -18.06 12.47 38.79
C MET A 1 -18.47 11.78 37.47
N LYS A 2 -19.77 11.75 37.09
CA LYS A 2 -20.23 11.09 35.84
C LYS A 2 -19.78 11.74 34.53
N GLY A 3 -19.71 13.08 34.47
CA GLY A 3 -19.24 13.80 33.27
C GLY A 3 -17.75 13.58 32.97
N CYS A 4 -16.93 13.38 34.01
CA CYS A 4 -15.50 13.13 33.85
C CYS A 4 -15.21 11.77 33.19
N LEU A 5 -15.99 10.74 33.57
CA LEU A 5 -15.92 9.41 32.96
C LEU A 5 -16.33 9.42 31.48
N VAL A 6 -17.35 10.20 31.11
CA VAL A 6 -17.79 10.35 29.71
C VAL A 6 -16.69 11.04 28.90
N CYS A 7 -16.06 12.09 29.41
CA CYS A 7 -14.96 12.77 28.72
C CYS A 7 -13.76 11.83 28.52
N VAL A 8 -13.40 11.03 29.53
CA VAL A 8 -12.29 10.07 29.43
C VAL A 8 -12.61 8.95 28.43
N PHE A 9 -13.84 8.46 28.39
CA PHE A 9 -14.26 7.44 27.42
C PHE A 9 -14.28 7.98 25.99
N VAL A 10 -14.78 9.20 25.79
CA VAL A 10 -14.75 9.89 24.48
C VAL A 10 -13.30 10.14 24.06
N PHE A 11 -12.42 10.57 24.96
CA PHE A 11 -11.00 10.72 24.68
C PHE A 11 -10.33 9.38 24.33
N LEU A 12 -10.66 8.29 25.02
CA LEU A 12 -10.10 6.97 24.73
C LEU A 12 -10.60 6.40 23.39
N VAL A 13 -11.89 6.56 23.06
CA VAL A 13 -12.46 6.16 21.76
C VAL A 13 -11.90 7.03 20.65
N ALA A 14 -11.79 8.35 20.86
CA ALA A 14 -11.14 9.25 19.93
C ALA A 14 -9.67 8.87 19.74
N SER A 15 -8.95 8.48 20.79
CA SER A 15 -7.56 8.01 20.70
C SER A 15 -7.42 6.74 19.86
N ARG A 16 -8.39 5.81 19.94
CA ARG A 16 -8.41 4.61 19.08
C ARG A 16 -8.76 4.93 17.63
N ALA A 17 -9.56 5.98 17.39
CA ALA A 17 -9.86 6.50 16.05
C ALA A 17 -8.75 7.42 15.50
N PHE A 18 -7.93 8.01 16.38
CA PHE A 18 -6.77 8.87 16.08
C PHE A 18 -5.44 8.10 16.00
N PHE A 19 -5.45 6.77 16.04
CA PHE A 19 -4.31 5.96 15.62
C PHE A 19 -4.28 5.75 14.11
N GLU A 20 -4.73 6.73 13.36
CA GLU A 20 -4.63 6.73 11.92
C GLU A 20 -4.06 8.06 11.47
N GLU A 21 -2.88 7.97 10.83
CA GLU A 21 -2.15 9.09 10.27
C GLU A 21 -1.37 9.95 11.29
N VAL A 22 -0.42 9.31 11.98
CA VAL A 22 0.89 9.97 12.13
C VAL A 22 1.43 10.13 10.70
N GLY A 23 1.09 11.26 10.08
CA GLY A 23 1.64 11.73 8.82
C GLY A 23 3.10 12.11 9.00
N ALA A 24 3.94 11.16 9.41
CA ALA A 24 5.31 11.17 8.93
C ALA A 24 5.18 11.04 7.42
N ALA A 25 5.74 11.99 6.66
CA ALA A 25 5.82 11.89 5.21
C ALA A 25 6.57 10.59 4.88
N GLY A 26 5.83 9.49 4.76
CA GLY A 26 6.36 8.18 4.48
C GLY A 26 6.87 8.13 3.05
N GLU A 27 7.26 6.95 2.57
CA GLU A 27 7.72 6.80 1.19
C GLU A 27 6.71 7.23 0.09
N CYS A 28 5.47 7.56 0.47
CA CYS A 28 4.41 8.14 -0.38
C CYS A 28 4.31 9.68 -0.38
N GLY A 29 5.17 10.37 0.39
CA GLY A 29 5.25 11.82 0.42
C GLY A 29 3.93 12.47 0.82
N LYS A 30 3.31 13.22 -0.10
CA LYS A 30 2.03 13.93 0.10
C LYS A 30 0.79 13.03 0.05
N THR A 31 0.95 11.80 -0.44
CA THR A 31 -0.17 10.85 -0.54
C THR A 31 -0.15 9.90 0.66
N PRO A 32 -1.24 9.76 1.42
CA PRO A 32 -1.26 8.80 2.51
C PRO A 32 -1.16 7.37 1.97
N ILE A 33 -0.36 6.53 2.64
CA ILE A 33 -0.14 5.11 2.26
C ILE A 33 -1.46 4.38 2.06
N ARG A 34 -2.48 4.70 2.88
CA ARG A 34 -3.80 4.10 2.77
C ARG A 34 -4.47 4.44 1.44
N SER A 35 -4.49 5.70 1.02
CA SER A 35 -5.07 6.10 -0.28
C SER A 35 -4.31 5.50 -1.46
N ALA A 36 -2.98 5.38 -1.35
CA ALA A 36 -2.18 4.65 -2.34
C ALA A 36 -2.57 3.16 -2.37
N ALA A 37 -2.70 2.51 -1.22
CA ALA A 37 -3.14 1.11 -1.12
C ALA A 37 -4.56 0.89 -1.66
N THR A 38 -5.50 1.79 -1.37
CA THR A 38 -6.87 1.75 -1.88
C THR A 38 -6.90 1.90 -3.40
N SER A 39 -5.99 2.71 -3.97
CA SER A 39 -5.82 2.82 -5.43
C SER A 39 -5.29 1.54 -6.08
N LEU A 40 -4.65 0.66 -5.29
CA LEU A 40 -4.25 -0.69 -5.69
C LEU A 40 -5.30 -1.76 -5.37
N SER A 41 -6.52 -1.39 -4.95
CA SER A 41 -7.65 -2.31 -4.82
C SER A 41 -7.85 -3.25 -6.02
N PRO A 42 -7.83 -2.79 -7.29
CA PRO A 42 -7.94 -3.70 -8.44
C PRO A 42 -6.76 -4.66 -8.60
N CYS A 43 -5.63 -4.39 -7.93
CA CYS A 43 -4.44 -5.25 -7.97
C CYS A 43 -4.47 -6.37 -6.95
N LEU A 44 -5.34 -6.35 -5.93
CA LEU A 44 -5.30 -7.33 -4.83
C LEU A 44 -5.30 -8.77 -5.34
N SER A 45 -6.21 -9.13 -6.24
CA SER A 45 -6.30 -10.49 -6.77
C SER A 45 -5.01 -10.93 -7.48
N SER A 46 -4.33 -10.01 -8.16
CA SER A 46 -3.05 -10.25 -8.84
C SER A 46 -1.84 -10.21 -7.91
N ALA A 47 -1.95 -9.49 -6.80
CA ALA A 47 -0.92 -9.38 -5.77
C ALA A 47 -0.94 -10.57 -4.80
N ARG A 48 -2.08 -11.26 -4.69
CA ARG A 48 -2.25 -12.52 -3.95
C ARG A 48 -1.89 -13.74 -4.79
N ASN A 49 -2.20 -13.72 -6.08
CA ASN A 49 -2.09 -14.89 -6.96
C ASN A 49 -1.23 -14.60 -8.20
N VAL A 50 -0.11 -15.31 -8.33
CA VAL A 50 0.79 -15.19 -9.50
C VAL A 50 0.11 -15.56 -10.83
N ARG A 51 -0.89 -16.45 -10.78
CA ARG A 51 -1.64 -16.91 -11.97
C ARG A 51 -2.84 -16.03 -12.30
N ALA A 52 -3.34 -15.21 -11.37
CA ALA A 52 -4.53 -14.40 -11.59
C ALA A 52 -4.27 -13.31 -12.63
N LYS A 53 -5.11 -13.19 -13.66
CA LYS A 53 -4.96 -12.19 -14.72
C LYS A 53 -4.94 -10.78 -14.12
N VAL A 54 -3.98 -9.96 -14.55
CA VAL A 54 -3.88 -8.57 -14.07
C VAL A 54 -4.90 -7.70 -14.80
N PRO A 55 -5.82 -7.02 -14.09
CA PRO A 55 -6.75 -6.13 -14.75
C PRO A 55 -5.99 -4.92 -15.32
N PRO A 56 -6.41 -4.38 -16.49
CA PRO A 56 -5.74 -3.26 -17.13
C PRO A 56 -5.72 -2.01 -16.24
N THR A 57 -6.79 -1.78 -15.47
CA THR A 57 -6.88 -0.71 -14.46
C THR A 57 -5.80 -0.81 -13.39
N CYS A 58 -5.46 -2.03 -12.94
CA CYS A 58 -4.33 -2.24 -12.04
C CYS A 58 -3.01 -1.84 -12.68
N CYS A 59 -2.76 -2.26 -13.93
CA CYS A 59 -1.52 -1.92 -14.63
C CYS A 59 -1.34 -0.42 -14.83
N THR A 60 -2.40 0.31 -15.17
CA THR A 60 -2.36 1.78 -15.32
C THR A 60 -2.04 2.47 -13.99
N LYS A 61 -2.70 2.05 -12.89
CA LYS A 61 -2.44 2.64 -11.56
C LYS A 61 -1.03 2.31 -11.07
N VAL A 62 -0.59 1.05 -11.20
CA VAL A 62 0.77 0.63 -10.84
C VAL A 62 1.81 1.39 -11.67
N GLY A 63 1.60 1.54 -12.98
CA GLY A 63 2.49 2.31 -13.85
C GLY A 63 2.57 3.79 -13.45
N ALA A 64 1.44 4.40 -13.12
CA ALA A 64 1.40 5.78 -12.63
C ALA A 64 2.15 5.92 -11.30
N LEU A 65 1.93 5.03 -10.34
CA LEU A 65 2.63 5.04 -9.05
C LEU A 65 4.13 4.76 -9.20
N ILE A 66 4.54 3.88 -10.10
CA ILE A 66 5.96 3.64 -10.37
C ILE A 66 6.63 4.90 -10.91
N SER A 67 5.96 5.63 -11.80
CA SER A 67 6.50 6.85 -12.39
C SER A 67 6.52 8.04 -11.41
N THR A 68 5.54 8.13 -10.51
CA THR A 68 5.46 9.25 -9.55
C THR A 68 6.18 8.97 -8.24
N ALA A 69 6.02 7.76 -7.69
CA ALA A 69 6.49 7.37 -6.36
C ALA A 69 6.79 5.86 -6.27
N PRO A 70 7.91 5.38 -6.85
CA PRO A 70 8.25 3.95 -6.85
C PRO A 70 8.52 3.42 -5.43
N LYS A 71 9.02 4.28 -4.53
CA LYS A 71 9.25 3.93 -3.12
C LYS A 71 7.93 3.74 -2.36
N CYS A 72 6.92 4.55 -2.66
CA CYS A 72 5.58 4.45 -2.09
C CYS A 72 4.95 3.09 -2.33
N LEU A 73 5.03 2.60 -3.57
CA LEU A 73 4.48 1.31 -3.93
C LEU A 73 5.13 0.18 -3.12
N CYS A 74 6.45 0.26 -2.91
CA CYS A 74 7.14 -0.70 -2.07
C CYS A 74 6.67 -0.64 -0.61
N ALA A 75 6.59 0.55 -0.04
CA ALA A 75 6.14 0.75 1.33
C ALA A 75 4.72 0.21 1.54
N VAL A 76 3.81 0.44 0.59
CA VAL A 76 2.45 -0.12 0.61
C VAL A 76 2.48 -1.64 0.67
N LEU A 77 3.34 -2.30 -0.13
CA LEU A 77 3.47 -3.76 -0.15
C LEU A 77 4.07 -4.36 1.13
N LEU A 78 4.94 -3.61 1.81
CA LEU A 78 5.56 -4.01 3.08
C LEU A 78 4.75 -3.57 4.31
N SER A 79 3.73 -2.74 4.12
CA SER A 79 2.90 -2.21 5.19
C SER A 79 1.99 -3.28 5.81
N PRO A 80 1.56 -3.11 7.07
CA PRO A 80 0.58 -4.00 7.69
C PRO A 80 -0.75 -4.08 6.91
N LEU A 81 -1.08 -3.05 6.14
CA LEU A 81 -2.24 -3.03 5.23
C LEU A 81 -2.16 -4.14 4.17
N ALA A 82 -0.98 -4.33 3.56
CA ALA A 82 -0.78 -5.40 2.59
C ALA A 82 -0.92 -6.78 3.24
N LYS A 83 -0.41 -6.95 4.46
CA LYS A 83 -0.53 -8.20 5.21
C LYS A 83 -2.00 -8.51 5.58
N GLN A 84 -2.76 -7.52 6.07
CA GLN A 84 -4.20 -7.66 6.33
C GLN A 84 -4.97 -7.95 5.03
N ALA A 85 -4.56 -7.32 3.94
CA ALA A 85 -5.08 -7.59 2.60
C ALA A 85 -4.56 -8.90 2.00
N GLY A 86 -3.83 -9.76 2.72
CA GLY A 86 -3.32 -11.04 2.23
C GLY A 86 -2.35 -10.94 1.04
N ILE A 87 -1.84 -9.76 0.74
CA ILE A 87 -0.94 -9.51 -0.38
C ILE A 87 0.41 -10.16 -0.09
N ASN A 88 0.93 -10.90 -1.07
CA ASN A 88 2.27 -11.46 -0.97
C ASN A 88 3.25 -10.52 -1.70
N PRO A 89 4.22 -9.89 -0.99
CA PRO A 89 5.18 -8.98 -1.61
C PRO A 89 6.00 -9.64 -2.71
N ALA A 90 6.31 -10.94 -2.59
CA ALA A 90 7.04 -11.70 -3.62
C ALA A 90 6.24 -11.84 -4.92
N ILE A 91 4.91 -11.89 -4.85
CA ILE A 91 4.04 -11.91 -6.04
C ILE A 91 3.84 -10.49 -6.55
N ALA A 92 3.61 -9.53 -5.65
CA ALA A 92 3.32 -8.16 -6.01
C ALA A 92 4.48 -7.47 -6.78
N ILE A 93 5.75 -7.74 -6.43
CA ILE A 93 6.91 -7.23 -7.18
C ILE A 93 6.97 -7.74 -8.63
N THR A 94 6.26 -8.83 -8.95
CA THR A 94 6.19 -9.36 -10.32
C THR A 94 5.07 -8.72 -11.14
N ILE A 95 4.14 -7.99 -10.52
CA ILE A 95 3.03 -7.31 -11.22
C ILE A 95 3.53 -6.38 -12.33
N PRO A 96 4.54 -5.50 -12.11
CA PRO A 96 5.03 -4.62 -13.18
C PRO A 96 5.56 -5.40 -14.39
N LYS A 97 6.17 -6.57 -14.15
CA LYS A 97 6.63 -7.48 -15.20
C LYS A 97 5.47 -8.10 -15.96
N ARG A 98 4.42 -8.54 -15.26
CA ARG A 98 3.18 -9.09 -15.86
C ARG A 98 2.38 -8.05 -16.65
N CYS A 99 2.42 -6.81 -16.20
CA CYS A 99 1.84 -5.65 -16.90
C CYS A 99 2.69 -5.12 -18.06
N LYS A 100 3.87 -5.70 -18.33
CA LYS A 100 4.80 -5.25 -19.38
C LYS A 100 5.16 -3.75 -19.28
N ILE A 101 5.30 -3.22 -18.07
CA ILE A 101 5.64 -1.81 -17.86
C ILE A 101 7.13 -1.61 -18.19
N ARG A 102 7.45 -0.78 -19.20
CA ARG A 102 8.84 -0.45 -19.60
C ARG A 102 9.62 0.24 -18.50
N ASN A 103 9.02 1.20 -17.81
CA ASN A 103 9.67 1.99 -16.76
C ASN A 103 9.64 1.33 -15.37
N ARG A 104 9.71 -0.01 -15.31
CA ARG A 104 9.65 -0.71 -14.02
C ARG A 104 10.92 -0.45 -13.21
N PRO A 105 10.86 -0.38 -11.87
CA PRO A 105 12.03 -0.15 -11.02
C PRO A 105 12.87 -1.43 -10.87
N ALA A 106 13.25 -2.06 -11.98
CA ALA A 106 14.03 -3.30 -12.01
C ALA A 106 15.36 -3.09 -11.29
N GLY A 107 15.75 -4.06 -10.46
CA GLY A 107 16.98 -3.99 -9.65
C GLY A 107 16.90 -3.07 -8.43
N LYS A 108 15.78 -2.37 -8.19
CA LYS A 108 15.58 -1.64 -6.93
C LYS A 108 15.17 -2.60 -5.82
N LYS A 109 15.75 -2.38 -4.64
CA LYS A 109 15.38 -3.10 -3.43
C LYS A 109 14.05 -2.55 -2.90
N CYS A 110 13.11 -3.45 -2.71
CA CYS A 110 11.87 -3.22 -2.00
C CYS A 110 11.89 -4.02 -0.68
N GLY A 111 12.42 -3.39 0.37
CA GLY A 111 12.74 -4.08 1.62
C GLY A 111 13.75 -5.20 1.39
N ARG A 112 13.34 -6.44 1.65
CA ARG A 112 14.15 -7.66 1.42
C ARG A 112 14.02 -8.22 0.00
N TYR A 113 13.11 -7.69 -0.82
CA TYR A 113 12.84 -8.18 -2.16
C TYR A 113 13.55 -7.31 -3.21
N VAL A 114 13.98 -7.91 -4.32
CA VAL A 114 14.52 -7.17 -5.48
C VAL A 114 13.50 -7.27 -6.60
N VAL A 115 13.13 -6.12 -7.17
CA VAL A 115 12.19 -6.10 -8.29
C VAL A 115 12.85 -6.76 -9.51
N PRO A 116 12.26 -7.83 -10.06
CA PRO A 116 12.85 -8.59 -11.16
C PRO A 116 12.81 -7.83 -12.48
#